data_AF-H9DXG1-F1
#
_entry.id   AF-H9DXG1-F1
#
_cell.length_a   1.000
_cell.length_b   1.000
_cell.length_c   1.000
_cell.angle_alpha   90.00
_cell.angle_beta   90.00
_cell.angle_gamma   90.00
#
_symmetry.space_group_name_H-M   'P 1'
#
loop_
_entity.id
_entity.type
_entity.pdbx_description
1 polymer ?
#
loop_
_entity_poly.entity_id
_entity_poly.type
_entity_poly.pdbx_seq_one_letter_code
_entity_poly.pdbx_strand_id
1 'polypeptide(L)'
;LKNLRTLTTFVVDTKDGCGLEELKDLHHLGGRLELFNLKAIQSGSNAREANLHIQENVTELLLHWCHDIFEYSDHDFDLDVVDNKKEIVEFSLPPSRLETLQVWGSGHIEMSSWMKNPAIFLCLKELHMSECWRCKDLPPLWQSVSLESLSLSRLDNLTTLSSGIDMAVPGCNGSLEIFPKLKKMHLHYLPNLEKWMDNEVTSVMFPELKELKIYNCPKLVNIPKAPILRELDIFQCRIALNSLSHLAALSQLNYVGDWSVSKDLQVIPIRSWPSLVTLALASLGNSLLPDEQQTTMPPLESIQKLSIWYS
;
A
#
# COMPACT_ATOMS: atom_id res chain seq x y z
N LEU A 1 -1.45 -37.10 5.65
CA LEU A 1 -2.01 -35.94 4.92
C LEU A 1 -1.24 -35.56 3.64
N LYS A 2 -0.26 -36.36 3.16
CA LYS A 2 0.66 -35.98 2.06
C LYS A 2 0.01 -35.66 0.70
N ASN A 3 -1.21 -36.13 0.46
CA ASN A 3 -1.99 -35.86 -0.75
C ASN A 3 -2.95 -34.67 -0.62
N LEU A 4 -2.88 -33.91 0.48
CA LEU A 4 -3.72 -32.74 0.69
C LEU A 4 -3.39 -31.68 -0.37
N ARG A 5 -4.43 -31.19 -1.07
CA ARG A 5 -4.30 -30.20 -2.15
C ARG A 5 -4.72 -28.80 -1.75
N THR A 6 -5.53 -28.69 -0.71
CA THR A 6 -6.07 -27.43 -0.22
C THR A 6 -5.99 -27.42 1.28
N LEU A 7 -5.34 -26.39 1.81
CA LEU A 7 -5.31 -26.04 3.22
C LEU A 7 -5.45 -24.52 3.24
N THR A 8 -6.65 -24.04 3.54
CA THR A 8 -6.92 -22.60 3.47
C THR A 8 -6.26 -21.89 4.64
N THR A 9 -6.38 -22.43 5.85
CA THR A 9 -5.95 -21.74 7.07
C THR A 9 -5.18 -22.70 7.97
N PHE A 10 -4.01 -22.25 8.43
CA PHE A 10 -3.16 -22.95 9.37
C PHE A 10 -2.77 -21.97 10.49
N VAL A 11 -3.15 -22.28 11.72
CA VAL A 11 -2.82 -21.48 12.91
C VAL A 11 -1.63 -22.12 13.60
N VAL A 12 -0.51 -21.39 13.66
CA VAL A 12 0.71 -21.89 14.30
C VAL A 12 0.54 -21.84 15.82
N ASP A 13 0.91 -22.91 16.51
CA ASP A 13 0.96 -22.98 17.97
C ASP A 13 2.22 -23.74 18.40
N THR A 14 2.59 -23.62 19.68
CA THR A 14 3.70 -24.32 20.32
C THR A 14 3.34 -25.73 20.78
N LYS A 15 2.08 -26.16 20.56
CA LYS A 15 1.61 -27.52 20.83
C LYS A 15 2.10 -28.48 19.76
N ASP A 16 2.37 -29.72 20.17
CA ASP A 16 2.74 -30.80 19.26
C ASP A 16 1.70 -30.95 18.13
N GLY A 17 2.17 -31.00 16.87
CA GLY A 17 1.32 -31.10 15.69
C GLY A 17 0.68 -29.79 15.23
N CYS A 18 1.06 -28.65 15.81
CA CYS A 18 0.60 -27.31 15.41
C CYS A 18 1.75 -26.40 14.92
N GLY A 19 2.95 -26.95 14.80
CA GLY A 19 4.12 -26.24 14.29
C GLY A 19 4.17 -26.19 12.75
N LEU A 20 5.02 -25.30 12.23
CA LEU A 20 5.19 -25.10 10.78
C LEU A 20 5.80 -26.31 10.06
N GLU A 21 6.53 -27.16 10.78
CA GLU A 21 7.10 -28.40 10.28
C GLU A 21 6.05 -29.37 9.72
N GLU A 22 4.79 -29.27 10.15
CA GLU A 22 3.67 -30.05 9.62
C GLU A 22 3.37 -29.73 8.15
N LEU A 23 3.77 -28.55 7.67
CA LEU A 23 3.61 -28.12 6.27
C LEU A 23 4.69 -28.69 5.34
N LYS A 24 5.81 -29.18 5.90
CA LYS A 24 7.00 -29.61 5.16
C LYS A 24 6.72 -30.68 4.11
N ASP A 25 5.86 -31.63 4.47
CA ASP A 25 5.55 -32.82 3.67
C ASP A 25 4.31 -32.63 2.76
N LEU A 26 3.72 -31.42 2.74
CA LEU A 26 2.50 -31.10 2.01
C LEU A 26 2.78 -30.48 0.62
N HIS A 27 3.54 -31.19 -0.21
CA HIS A 27 4.01 -30.70 -1.52
C HIS A 27 2.90 -30.46 -2.56
N HIS A 28 1.71 -30.98 -2.34
CA HIS A 28 0.58 -30.85 -3.27
C HIS A 28 -0.35 -29.69 -2.95
N LEU A 29 -0.06 -28.91 -1.89
CA LEU A 29 -0.82 -27.70 -1.57
C LEU A 29 -0.75 -26.71 -2.71
N GLY A 30 -1.91 -26.20 -3.11
CA GLY A 30 -2.02 -25.13 -4.08
C GLY A 30 -3.22 -24.23 -3.84
N GLY A 31 -3.27 -23.15 -4.61
CA GLY A 31 -4.25 -22.08 -4.40
C GLY A 31 -3.86 -21.20 -3.22
N ARG A 32 -4.82 -20.95 -2.32
CA ARG A 32 -4.68 -20.04 -1.17
C ARG A 32 -4.22 -20.77 0.09
N LEU A 33 -3.19 -20.21 0.73
CA LEU A 33 -2.68 -20.62 2.03
C LEU A 33 -2.61 -19.42 2.97
N GLU A 34 -3.20 -19.55 4.15
CA GLU A 34 -3.16 -18.55 5.22
C GLU A 34 -2.44 -19.13 6.44
N LEU A 35 -1.44 -18.42 6.92
CA LEU A 35 -0.69 -18.78 8.11
C LEU A 35 -0.93 -17.74 9.20
N PHE A 36 -1.49 -18.16 10.32
CA PHE A 36 -1.82 -17.31 11.47
C PHE A 36 -0.89 -17.54 12.64
N ASN A 37 -0.88 -16.56 13.55
CA ASN A 37 -0.13 -16.60 14.81
C ASN A 37 1.38 -16.83 14.60
N LEU A 38 1.95 -16.26 13.54
CA LEU A 38 3.38 -16.42 13.23
C LEU A 38 4.31 -15.86 14.33
N LYS A 39 3.79 -15.06 15.29
CA LYS A 39 4.51 -14.68 16.53
C LYS A 39 4.84 -15.86 17.44
N ALA A 40 4.13 -16.99 17.33
CA ALA A 40 4.43 -18.19 18.10
C ALA A 40 5.77 -18.84 17.69
N ILE A 41 6.37 -18.39 16.57
CA ILE A 41 7.64 -18.88 16.05
C ILE A 41 8.77 -18.19 16.82
N GLN A 42 9.16 -18.78 17.95
CA GLN A 42 10.16 -18.23 18.89
C GLN A 42 11.62 -18.32 18.39
N SER A 43 11.88 -19.03 17.28
CA SER A 43 13.22 -19.13 16.68
C SER A 43 13.15 -19.20 15.14
N GLY A 44 14.07 -18.50 14.46
CA GLY A 44 14.17 -18.50 13.00
C GLY A 44 14.44 -19.87 12.35
N SER A 45 14.79 -20.90 13.13
CA SER A 45 14.93 -22.28 12.66
C SER A 45 13.58 -22.86 12.21
N ASN A 46 12.49 -22.58 12.92
CA ASN A 46 11.19 -23.23 12.69
C ASN A 46 10.46 -22.66 11.47
N ALA A 47 10.71 -21.40 11.09
CA ALA A 47 10.14 -20.81 9.87
C ALA A 47 10.70 -21.45 8.58
N ARG A 48 11.96 -21.87 8.60
CA ARG A 48 12.59 -22.58 7.48
C ARG A 48 12.05 -24.00 7.31
N GLU A 49 11.55 -24.60 8.39
CA GLU A 49 10.99 -25.96 8.37
C GLU A 49 9.67 -26.07 7.60
N ALA A 50 8.92 -24.96 7.47
CA ALA A 50 7.70 -24.89 6.67
C ALA A 50 7.93 -25.24 5.19
N ASN A 51 9.16 -25.05 4.68
CA ASN A 51 9.52 -25.31 3.29
C ASN A 51 8.54 -24.68 2.26
N LEU A 52 8.01 -23.48 2.54
CA LEU A 52 7.05 -22.80 1.66
C LEU A 52 7.60 -22.61 0.23
N HIS A 53 8.92 -22.48 0.07
CA HIS A 53 9.59 -22.40 -1.23
C HIS A 53 9.36 -23.63 -2.13
N ILE A 54 9.01 -24.79 -1.56
CA ILE A 54 8.73 -26.05 -2.28
C ILE A 54 7.24 -26.13 -2.68
N GLN A 55 6.38 -25.28 -2.13
CA GLN A 55 4.94 -25.28 -2.40
C GLN A 55 4.63 -24.52 -3.71
N GLU A 56 5.12 -25.04 -4.83
CA GLU A 56 5.08 -24.37 -6.15
C GLU A 56 3.65 -24.11 -6.69
N ASN A 57 2.63 -24.78 -6.16
CA ASN A 57 1.25 -24.60 -6.61
C ASN A 57 0.49 -23.54 -5.81
N VAL A 58 1.08 -22.96 -4.77
CA VAL A 58 0.47 -21.86 -3.99
C VAL A 58 0.54 -20.58 -4.80
N THR A 59 -0.63 -19.98 -5.01
CA THR A 59 -0.81 -18.74 -5.80
C THR A 59 -1.21 -17.56 -4.92
N GLU A 60 -1.79 -17.81 -3.74
CA GLU A 60 -2.14 -16.76 -2.77
C GLU A 60 -1.58 -17.15 -1.40
N LEU A 61 -0.82 -16.24 -0.79
CA LEU A 61 -0.24 -16.46 0.54
C LEU A 61 -0.58 -15.29 1.46
N LEU A 62 -1.17 -15.62 2.61
CA LEU A 62 -1.47 -14.65 3.66
C LEU A 62 -0.68 -15.02 4.91
N LEU A 63 0.08 -14.08 5.43
CA LEU A 63 0.94 -14.25 6.60
C LEU A 63 0.49 -13.29 7.70
N HIS A 64 -0.03 -13.84 8.80
CA HIS A 64 -0.53 -13.09 9.95
C HIS A 64 0.31 -13.39 11.20
N TRP A 65 0.90 -12.35 11.78
CA TRP A 65 1.69 -12.49 13.00
C TRP A 65 0.87 -12.44 14.29
N CYS A 66 -0.34 -11.91 14.25
CA CYS A 66 -1.29 -11.95 15.36
C CYS A 66 -2.12 -13.24 15.35
N HIS A 67 -2.78 -13.53 16.47
CA HIS A 67 -3.64 -14.71 16.61
C HIS A 67 -5.00 -14.49 15.92
N ASP A 68 -5.49 -13.23 15.88
CA ASP A 68 -6.75 -12.85 15.25
C ASP A 68 -6.66 -11.50 14.52
N ILE A 69 -7.43 -11.37 13.44
CA ILE A 69 -7.59 -10.10 12.68
C ILE A 69 -8.31 -9.03 13.54
N PHE A 70 -9.09 -9.47 14.53
CA PHE A 70 -9.93 -8.62 15.39
C PHE A 70 -9.24 -8.10 16.66
N GLU A 71 -8.00 -8.51 16.95
CA GLU A 71 -7.21 -7.92 18.06
C GLU A 71 -6.87 -6.43 17.82
N TYR A 72 -7.22 -5.87 16.66
CA TYR A 72 -6.98 -4.48 16.26
C TYR A 72 -8.28 -3.65 16.10
N SER A 73 -9.35 -4.00 16.84
CA SER A 73 -10.56 -3.19 16.88
C SER A 73 -10.42 -2.03 17.87
N ASP A 74 -10.03 -0.87 17.32
CA ASP A 74 -10.61 0.45 17.62
C ASP A 74 -10.71 0.91 19.09
N HIS A 75 -9.77 0.57 19.98
CA HIS A 75 -9.63 1.22 21.29
C HIS A 75 -8.16 1.25 21.77
N ASP A 76 -7.72 2.44 22.18
CA ASP A 76 -6.50 2.79 22.92
C ASP A 76 -5.16 2.13 22.55
N PHE A 77 -4.25 2.97 22.03
CA PHE A 77 -2.82 2.70 21.90
C PHE A 77 -2.17 2.64 23.29
N ASP A 78 -2.29 1.50 23.96
CA ASP A 78 -1.25 1.02 24.88
C ASP A 78 -0.81 -0.36 24.37
N LEU A 79 0.03 -0.34 23.32
CA LEU A 79 0.89 -1.48 23.00
C LEU A 79 1.98 -1.53 24.07
N ASP A 80 1.58 -1.99 25.25
CA ASP A 80 2.46 -2.38 26.34
C ASP A 80 3.55 -3.31 25.77
N VAL A 81 4.76 -2.78 25.75
CA VAL A 81 6.04 -3.48 25.90
C VAL A 81 6.05 -4.91 25.34
N VAL A 82 6.12 -5.07 24.02
CA VAL A 82 6.62 -6.32 23.43
C VAL A 82 8.09 -6.14 23.11
N ASP A 83 8.88 -6.67 24.04
CA ASP A 83 10.30 -7.05 24.03
C ASP A 83 11.13 -6.51 22.85
N ASN A 84 12.16 -5.71 23.18
CA ASN A 84 13.19 -5.20 22.25
C ASN A 84 14.08 -6.31 21.65
N LYS A 85 13.63 -7.57 21.63
CA LYS A 85 14.32 -8.65 20.95
C LYS A 85 14.04 -8.55 19.46
N LYS A 86 15.11 -8.35 18.71
CA LYS A 86 15.14 -8.52 17.27
C LYS A 86 14.94 -10.00 16.96
N GLU A 87 13.68 -10.44 16.89
CA GLU A 87 13.38 -11.75 16.34
C GLU A 87 13.34 -11.62 14.82
N ILE A 88 14.29 -12.28 14.16
CA ILE A 88 14.35 -12.37 12.71
C ILE A 88 13.71 -13.70 12.33
N VAL A 89 12.49 -13.65 11.81
CA VAL A 89 11.81 -14.83 11.27
C VAL A 89 12.05 -14.85 9.75
N GLU A 90 12.85 -15.81 9.28
CA GLU A 90 13.15 -15.94 7.86
C GLU A 90 12.23 -16.96 7.18
N PHE A 91 11.34 -16.46 6.33
CA PHE A 91 10.59 -17.28 5.38
C PHE A 91 11.32 -17.38 4.05
N SER A 92 11.29 -18.56 3.44
CA SER A 92 11.60 -18.74 2.03
C SER A 92 10.28 -18.90 1.27
N LEU A 93 9.82 -17.83 0.63
CA LEU A 93 8.55 -17.81 -0.11
C LEU A 93 8.63 -18.61 -1.42
N PRO A 94 7.50 -19.18 -1.89
CA PRO A 94 7.44 -19.86 -3.19
C PRO A 94 7.77 -18.88 -4.32
N PRO A 95 8.83 -19.12 -5.10
CA PRO A 95 9.39 -18.10 -6.00
C PRO A 95 8.68 -17.94 -7.35
N SER A 96 7.86 -18.90 -7.81
CA SER A 96 7.54 -18.98 -9.25
C SER A 96 6.08 -18.79 -9.67
N ARG A 97 5.11 -18.69 -8.74
CA ARG A 97 3.67 -18.57 -9.09
C ARG A 97 2.83 -17.73 -8.14
N LEU A 98 3.45 -17.09 -7.15
CA LEU A 98 2.71 -16.29 -6.18
C LEU A 98 2.12 -15.06 -6.89
N GLU A 99 0.79 -15.00 -6.94
CA GLU A 99 0.04 -13.91 -7.56
C GLU A 99 -0.44 -12.90 -6.50
N THR A 100 -0.77 -13.37 -5.29
CA THR A 100 -1.23 -12.51 -4.19
C THR A 100 -0.43 -12.78 -2.92
N LEU A 101 0.08 -11.72 -2.30
CA LEU A 101 0.77 -11.77 -1.02
C LEU A 101 0.13 -10.78 -0.05
N GLN A 102 -0.28 -11.25 1.13
CA GLN A 102 -0.71 -10.40 2.23
C GLN A 102 0.17 -10.63 3.46
N VAL A 103 0.61 -9.55 4.09
CA VAL A 103 1.46 -9.57 5.28
C VAL A 103 0.83 -8.66 6.32
N TRP A 104 0.50 -9.22 7.49
CA TRP A 104 -0.14 -8.49 8.58
C TRP A 104 0.62 -8.65 9.90
N GLY A 105 0.87 -7.54 10.58
CA GLY A 105 1.39 -7.52 11.95
C GLY A 105 2.85 -7.94 12.09
N SER A 106 3.63 -7.90 11.00
CA SER A 106 5.07 -8.21 11.04
C SER A 106 5.90 -7.13 11.75
N GLY A 107 5.25 -6.16 12.39
CA GLY A 107 5.88 -4.99 12.95
C GLY A 107 7.01 -5.27 13.94
N HIS A 108 7.00 -6.38 14.67
CA HIS A 108 8.07 -6.71 15.62
C HIS A 108 9.35 -7.24 14.95
N ILE A 109 9.31 -7.52 13.66
CA ILE A 109 10.36 -8.27 12.94
C ILE A 109 11.04 -7.35 11.93
N GLU A 110 12.38 -7.36 11.94
CA GLU A 110 13.13 -6.71 10.85
C GLU A 110 12.80 -7.43 9.54
N MET A 111 12.36 -6.64 8.56
CA MET A 111 12.05 -7.02 7.18
C MET A 111 12.84 -8.26 6.74
N SER A 112 12.15 -9.40 6.68
CA SER A 112 12.74 -10.71 6.41
C SER A 112 13.41 -10.76 5.04
N SER A 113 14.47 -11.55 4.93
CA SER A 113 15.35 -11.65 3.75
C SER A 113 14.62 -11.94 2.43
N TRP A 114 13.40 -12.49 2.46
CA TRP A 114 12.58 -12.70 1.26
C TRP A 114 12.25 -11.41 0.50
N MET A 115 12.12 -10.25 1.16
CA MET A 115 11.90 -8.97 0.47
C MET A 115 13.11 -8.51 -0.35
N LYS A 116 14.28 -9.11 -0.13
CA LYS A 116 15.48 -8.85 -0.94
C LYS A 116 15.55 -9.74 -2.18
N ASN A 117 14.70 -10.75 -2.30
CA ASN A 117 14.69 -11.66 -3.44
C ASN A 117 13.67 -11.19 -4.50
N PRO A 118 14.11 -10.55 -5.60
CA PRO A 118 13.21 -10.06 -6.64
C PRO A 118 12.39 -11.16 -7.32
N ALA A 119 12.83 -12.42 -7.26
CA ALA A 119 12.15 -13.54 -7.91
C ALA A 119 10.72 -13.73 -7.41
N ILE A 120 10.47 -13.48 -6.12
CA ILE A 120 9.14 -13.63 -5.49
C ILE A 120 8.13 -12.66 -6.11
N PHE A 121 8.59 -11.52 -6.62
CA PHE A 121 7.74 -10.45 -7.14
C PHE A 121 7.55 -10.49 -8.66
N LEU A 122 8.08 -11.51 -9.33
CA LEU A 122 8.00 -11.65 -10.79
C LEU A 122 6.56 -11.89 -11.27
N CYS A 123 5.78 -12.71 -10.56
CA CYS A 123 4.39 -13.04 -10.90
C CYS A 123 3.36 -12.35 -10.01
N LEU A 124 3.82 -11.56 -9.03
CA LEU A 124 2.95 -10.96 -8.02
C LEU A 124 2.08 -9.87 -8.64
N LYS A 125 0.76 -10.10 -8.65
CA LYS A 125 -0.27 -9.16 -9.11
C LYS A 125 -0.77 -8.28 -7.97
N GLU A 126 -0.83 -8.79 -6.75
CA GLU A 126 -1.39 -8.10 -5.60
C GLU A 126 -0.48 -8.20 -4.38
N LEU A 127 -0.17 -7.05 -3.78
CA LEU A 127 0.53 -6.97 -2.51
C LEU A 127 -0.28 -6.15 -1.51
N HIS A 128 -0.51 -6.73 -0.33
CA HIS A 128 -1.08 -6.04 0.82
C HIS A 128 -0.14 -6.16 2.02
N MET A 129 0.27 -5.02 2.59
CA MET A 129 1.05 -4.98 3.82
C MET A 129 0.34 -4.09 4.84
N SER A 130 0.11 -4.60 6.04
CA SER A 130 -0.56 -3.88 7.12
C SER A 130 0.12 -4.11 8.47
N GLU A 131 0.14 -3.10 9.33
CA GLU A 131 0.72 -3.17 10.68
C GLU A 131 2.20 -3.62 10.66
N CYS A 132 2.94 -3.16 9.64
CA CYS A 132 4.37 -3.43 9.45
C CYS A 132 5.22 -2.21 9.87
N TRP A 133 4.97 -1.65 11.07
CA TRP A 133 5.50 -0.33 11.51
C TRP A 133 7.03 -0.13 11.44
N ARG A 134 7.84 -1.20 11.42
CA ARG A 134 9.32 -1.17 11.34
C ARG A 134 9.84 -1.21 9.90
N CYS A 135 8.97 -1.47 8.92
CA CYS A 135 9.30 -1.43 7.49
C CYS A 135 9.87 -0.05 7.12
N LYS A 136 11.09 -0.03 6.60
CA LYS A 136 11.74 1.18 6.06
C LYS A 136 11.78 1.20 4.54
N ASP A 137 11.92 0.02 3.95
CA ASP A 137 12.11 -0.18 2.53
C ASP A 137 11.14 -1.25 2.05
N LEU A 138 10.53 -1.01 0.88
CA LEU A 138 9.82 -2.04 0.15
C LEU A 138 10.79 -2.85 -0.72
N PRO A 139 10.44 -4.09 -1.08
CA PRO A 139 11.07 -4.77 -2.21
C PRO A 139 11.06 -3.89 -3.48
N PRO A 140 11.85 -4.22 -4.52
CA PRO A 140 11.91 -3.48 -5.78
C PRO A 140 10.65 -3.58 -6.66
N LEU A 141 9.49 -3.30 -6.07
CA LEU A 141 8.16 -3.39 -6.67
C LEU A 141 7.95 -2.36 -7.78
N TRP A 142 8.68 -1.25 -7.74
CA TRP A 142 8.60 -0.20 -8.75
C TRP A 142 9.02 -0.66 -10.15
N GLN A 143 9.76 -1.77 -10.25
CA GLN A 143 10.13 -2.44 -11.51
C GLN A 143 9.24 -3.64 -11.84
N SER A 144 8.25 -3.97 -10.99
CA SER A 144 7.41 -5.14 -11.23
C SER A 144 6.60 -4.99 -12.52
N VAL A 145 6.68 -6.02 -13.35
CA VAL A 145 5.98 -6.13 -14.63
C VAL A 145 4.62 -6.82 -14.51
N SER A 146 4.23 -7.23 -13.30
CA SER A 146 3.02 -8.00 -13.03
C SER A 146 2.13 -7.36 -11.96
N LEU A 147 2.68 -6.50 -11.09
CA LEU A 147 1.92 -5.90 -9.99
C LEU A 147 0.83 -4.96 -10.50
N GLU A 148 -0.42 -5.32 -10.20
CA GLU A 148 -1.62 -4.58 -10.59
C GLU A 148 -2.28 -3.85 -9.42
N SER A 149 -2.09 -4.33 -8.19
CA SER A 149 -2.68 -3.78 -6.97
C SER A 149 -1.66 -3.70 -5.83
N LEU A 150 -1.54 -2.54 -5.19
CA LEU A 150 -0.68 -2.30 -4.04
C LEU A 150 -1.49 -1.64 -2.92
N SER A 151 -1.55 -2.29 -1.76
CA SER A 151 -2.17 -1.74 -0.55
C SER A 151 -1.15 -1.73 0.59
N LEU A 152 -0.90 -0.56 1.17
CA LEU A 152 0.03 -0.37 2.29
C LEU A 152 -0.69 0.36 3.43
N SER A 153 -0.63 -0.21 4.63
CA SER A 153 -1.19 0.41 5.82
C SER A 153 -0.31 0.30 7.06
N ARG A 154 -0.18 1.38 7.85
CA ARG A 154 0.58 1.37 9.11
C ARG A 154 2.03 0.88 8.95
N LEU A 155 2.67 1.31 7.86
CA LEU A 155 4.12 1.18 7.65
C LEU A 155 4.79 2.46 8.14
N ASP A 156 4.81 2.65 9.46
CA ASP A 156 5.14 3.93 10.09
C ASP A 156 6.53 4.45 9.75
N ASN A 157 7.53 3.58 9.54
CA ASN A 157 8.89 3.99 9.19
C ASN A 157 9.17 4.09 7.68
N LEU A 158 8.17 3.84 6.82
CA LEU A 158 8.33 3.91 5.37
C LEU A 158 8.35 5.37 4.94
N THR A 159 9.46 5.80 4.33
CA THR A 159 9.64 7.20 3.86
C THR A 159 9.48 7.36 2.35
N THR A 160 9.67 6.28 1.60
CA THR A 160 9.63 6.23 0.12
C THR A 160 9.08 4.91 -0.38
N LEU A 161 8.39 4.88 -1.53
CA LEU A 161 7.95 3.63 -2.16
C LEU A 161 9.05 2.93 -2.97
N SER A 162 10.12 3.65 -3.31
CA SER A 162 11.29 3.08 -3.98
C SER A 162 12.58 3.67 -3.42
N SER A 163 13.38 2.84 -2.77
CA SER A 163 14.70 3.16 -2.21
C SER A 163 15.80 2.36 -2.91
N GLY A 164 17.05 2.82 -2.85
CA GLY A 164 18.21 2.07 -3.34
C GLY A 164 18.44 2.12 -4.86
N ILE A 165 18.04 3.22 -5.51
CA ILE A 165 18.24 3.42 -6.95
C ILE A 165 19.60 4.09 -7.19
N ASP A 166 20.56 3.32 -7.72
CA ASP A 166 21.83 3.82 -8.27
C ASP A 166 21.72 4.14 -9.78
N MET A 167 20.57 4.66 -10.21
CA MET A 167 20.34 5.04 -11.60
C MET A 167 20.77 6.48 -11.82
N ALA A 168 22.07 6.70 -11.98
CA ALA A 168 22.49 7.74 -12.91
C ALA A 168 22.03 7.28 -14.29
N VAL A 169 20.87 7.74 -14.75
CA VAL A 169 20.53 7.70 -16.18
C VAL A 169 20.88 9.08 -16.73
N PRO A 170 22.11 9.28 -17.27
CA PRO A 170 22.45 10.55 -17.86
C PRO A 170 21.61 10.72 -19.13
N GLY A 171 20.76 11.75 -19.17
CA GLY A 171 20.06 12.15 -20.40
C GLY A 171 18.55 11.93 -20.43
N CYS A 172 17.90 11.46 -19.35
CA CYS A 172 16.44 11.45 -19.29
C CYS A 172 15.90 12.84 -18.92
N ASN A 173 15.72 13.71 -19.92
CA ASN A 173 14.98 14.97 -19.78
C ASN A 173 13.44 14.74 -19.64
N GLY A 174 13.03 13.58 -19.12
CA GLY A 174 11.64 13.10 -19.09
C GLY A 174 11.27 12.43 -17.76
N SER A 175 9.96 12.28 -17.52
CA SER A 175 9.43 11.63 -16.30
C SER A 175 9.83 10.15 -16.26
N LEU A 176 10.24 9.65 -15.08
CA LEU A 176 10.60 8.25 -14.89
C LEU A 176 9.33 7.41 -14.67
N GLU A 177 9.11 6.42 -15.52
CA GLU A 177 8.01 5.47 -15.37
C GLU A 177 8.36 4.40 -14.34
N ILE A 178 7.48 4.24 -13.36
CA ILE A 178 7.54 3.15 -12.38
C ILE A 178 6.18 2.48 -12.26
N PHE A 179 6.20 1.27 -11.69
CA PHE A 179 5.00 0.48 -11.50
C PHE A 179 4.20 0.35 -12.81
N PRO A 180 4.81 -0.18 -13.89
CA PRO A 180 4.27 -0.09 -15.25
C PRO A 180 2.90 -0.75 -15.44
N LYS A 181 2.52 -1.71 -14.58
CA LYS A 181 1.23 -2.43 -14.61
C LYS A 181 0.28 -2.10 -13.47
N LEU A 182 0.65 -1.19 -12.58
CA LEU A 182 -0.13 -0.91 -11.39
C LEU A 182 -1.39 -0.14 -11.76
N LYS A 183 -2.55 -0.73 -11.46
CA LYS A 183 -3.88 -0.19 -11.74
C LYS A 183 -4.51 0.43 -10.50
N LYS A 184 -4.21 -0.11 -9.32
CA LYS A 184 -4.77 0.32 -8.04
C LYS A 184 -3.67 0.53 -7.00
N MET A 185 -3.73 1.65 -6.29
CA MET A 185 -2.84 1.90 -5.17
C MET A 185 -3.61 2.49 -3.99
N HIS A 186 -3.47 1.87 -2.82
CA HIS A 186 -4.09 2.29 -1.57
C HIS A 186 -3.01 2.52 -0.51
N LEU A 187 -2.97 3.72 0.05
CA LEU A 187 -2.01 4.15 1.07
C LEU A 187 -2.78 4.64 2.30
N HIS A 188 -2.66 3.94 3.42
CA HIS A 188 -3.45 4.19 4.61
C HIS A 188 -2.60 4.33 5.87
N TYR A 189 -2.61 5.50 6.51
CA TYR A 189 -1.84 5.75 7.72
C TYR A 189 -0.35 5.46 7.50
N LEU A 190 0.30 6.27 6.66
CA LEU A 190 1.74 6.21 6.42
C LEU A 190 2.37 7.51 6.93
N PRO A 191 2.58 7.65 8.25
CA PRO A 191 2.92 8.93 8.89
C PRO A 191 4.24 9.54 8.42
N ASN A 192 5.19 8.73 7.95
CA ASN A 192 6.50 9.20 7.48
C ASN A 192 6.69 9.13 5.96
N LEU A 193 5.69 8.71 5.18
CA LEU A 193 5.81 8.64 3.73
C LEU A 193 5.89 10.06 3.14
N GLU A 194 7.04 10.39 2.57
CA GLU A 194 7.38 11.72 2.08
C GLU A 194 7.47 11.76 0.55
N LYS A 195 7.95 10.68 -0.06
CA LYS A 195 8.28 10.64 -1.49
C LYS A 195 7.78 9.37 -2.16
N TRP A 196 7.54 9.47 -3.47
CA TRP A 196 7.28 8.31 -4.32
C TRP A 196 8.57 7.56 -4.67
N MET A 197 9.70 8.29 -4.71
CA MET A 197 11.01 7.75 -5.05
C MET A 197 12.13 8.53 -4.34
N ASP A 198 13.18 7.81 -3.96
CA ASP A 198 14.37 8.36 -3.30
C ASP A 198 15.45 8.77 -4.31
N ASN A 199 15.15 9.77 -5.15
CA ASN A 199 16.14 10.39 -6.03
C ASN A 199 15.79 11.87 -6.33
N GLU A 200 16.70 12.57 -6.99
CA GLU A 200 16.50 13.97 -7.45
C GLU A 200 15.65 14.05 -8.73
N VAL A 201 15.01 12.96 -9.16
CA VAL A 201 14.16 13.01 -10.35
C VAL A 201 12.95 13.87 -10.04
N THR A 202 12.80 14.94 -10.83
CA THR A 202 11.80 15.97 -10.64
C THR A 202 10.37 15.49 -10.94
N SER A 203 10.20 14.36 -11.63
CA SER A 203 8.88 13.85 -11.99
C SER A 203 8.86 12.33 -12.20
N VAL A 204 7.99 11.66 -11.45
CA VAL A 204 7.67 10.23 -11.56
C VAL A 204 6.33 10.06 -12.29
N MET A 205 6.18 8.98 -13.05
CA MET A 205 4.94 8.64 -13.78
C MET A 205 4.46 7.22 -13.45
N PHE A 206 3.15 7.08 -13.28
CA PHE A 206 2.42 5.82 -13.12
C PHE A 206 1.51 5.62 -14.34
N PRO A 207 1.96 4.87 -15.36
CA PRO A 207 1.32 4.88 -16.68
C PRO A 207 -0.05 4.19 -16.71
N GLU A 208 -0.26 3.15 -15.91
CA GLU A 208 -1.49 2.33 -15.92
C GLU A 208 -2.41 2.57 -14.69
N LEU A 209 -2.10 3.54 -13.82
CA LEU A 209 -2.82 3.76 -12.57
C LEU A 209 -4.20 4.39 -12.81
N LYS A 210 -5.24 3.69 -12.35
CA LYS A 210 -6.66 4.08 -12.52
C LYS A 210 -7.31 4.52 -11.22
N GLU A 211 -6.88 3.94 -10.10
CA GLU A 211 -7.42 4.20 -8.77
C GLU A 211 -6.29 4.49 -7.79
N LEU A 212 -6.36 5.63 -7.12
CA LEU A 212 -5.42 6.04 -6.08
C LEU A 212 -6.19 6.48 -4.84
N LYS A 213 -5.94 5.86 -3.71
CA LYS A 213 -6.53 6.26 -2.44
C LYS A 213 -5.46 6.51 -1.39
N ILE A 214 -5.52 7.66 -0.74
CA ILE A 214 -4.52 8.12 0.22
C ILE A 214 -5.24 8.67 1.46
N TYR A 215 -5.04 8.01 2.59
CA TYR A 215 -5.67 8.36 3.86
C TYR A 215 -4.59 8.52 4.93
N ASN A 216 -4.57 9.63 5.66
CA ASN A 216 -3.65 9.86 6.77
C ASN A 216 -2.16 9.68 6.40
N CYS A 217 -1.73 10.32 5.30
CA CYS A 217 -0.34 10.42 4.87
C CYS A 217 0.13 11.89 4.94
N PRO A 218 0.38 12.44 6.15
CA PRO A 218 0.53 13.88 6.37
C PRO A 218 1.80 14.49 5.77
N LYS A 219 2.83 13.67 5.50
CA LYS A 219 4.08 14.16 4.91
C LYS A 219 4.12 14.10 3.39
N LEU A 220 3.15 13.43 2.77
CA LEU A 220 3.02 13.35 1.33
C LEU A 220 2.37 14.63 0.81
N VAL A 221 3.04 15.35 -0.08
CA VAL A 221 2.63 16.70 -0.52
C VAL A 221 2.21 16.79 -1.98
N ASN A 222 2.50 15.76 -2.79
CA ASN A 222 2.20 15.76 -4.22
C ASN A 222 1.74 14.39 -4.72
N ILE A 223 1.02 14.41 -5.85
CA ILE A 223 0.64 13.23 -6.62
C ILE A 223 1.52 13.17 -7.87
N PRO A 224 2.02 11.98 -8.24
CA PRO A 224 2.86 11.78 -9.41
C PRO A 224 2.00 11.82 -10.68
N LYS A 225 2.64 11.94 -11.85
CA LYS A 225 1.88 11.95 -13.11
C LYS A 225 1.17 10.61 -13.31
N ALA A 226 -0.14 10.64 -13.41
CA ALA A 226 -0.96 9.46 -13.68
C ALA A 226 -1.99 9.80 -14.78
N PRO A 227 -1.62 9.64 -16.06
CA PRO A 227 -2.38 10.20 -17.19
C PRO A 227 -3.77 9.58 -17.36
N ILE A 228 -4.01 8.38 -16.83
CA ILE A 228 -5.28 7.66 -16.93
C ILE A 228 -6.00 7.50 -15.59
N LEU A 229 -5.57 8.23 -14.55
CA LEU A 229 -6.17 8.16 -13.22
C LEU A 229 -7.63 8.61 -13.28
N ARG A 230 -8.55 7.73 -12.84
CA ARG A 230 -10.00 7.96 -12.89
C ARG A 230 -10.58 8.26 -11.52
N GLU A 231 -10.05 7.63 -10.48
CA GLU A 231 -10.57 7.71 -9.12
C GLU A 231 -9.45 8.13 -8.18
N LEU A 232 -9.69 9.23 -7.45
CA LEU A 232 -8.77 9.77 -6.47
C LEU A 232 -9.48 10.07 -5.16
N ASP A 233 -9.08 9.38 -4.09
CA ASP A 233 -9.52 9.68 -2.73
C ASP A 233 -8.33 10.20 -1.91
N ILE A 234 -8.48 11.37 -1.32
CA ILE A 234 -7.50 11.99 -0.43
C ILE A 234 -8.22 12.36 0.86
N PHE A 235 -7.72 11.88 2.00
CA PHE A 235 -8.28 12.19 3.32
C PHE A 235 -7.18 12.47 4.32
N GLN A 236 -7.28 13.59 5.04
CA GLN A 236 -6.34 13.98 6.10
C GLN A 236 -4.87 13.96 5.62
N CYS A 237 -4.61 14.51 4.43
CA CYS A 237 -3.28 14.63 3.84
C CYS A 237 -2.93 16.10 3.54
N ARG A 238 -1.64 16.38 3.34
CA ARG A 238 -1.13 17.73 3.02
C ARG A 238 -1.01 18.03 1.53
N ILE A 239 -1.67 17.22 0.70
CA ILE A 239 -1.67 17.39 -0.75
C ILE A 239 -2.57 18.58 -1.10
N ALA A 240 -1.99 19.63 -1.68
CA ALA A 240 -2.74 20.81 -2.11
C ALA A 240 -3.66 20.49 -3.29
N LEU A 241 -4.91 20.94 -3.24
CA LEU A 241 -5.91 20.63 -4.28
C LEU A 241 -5.51 21.17 -5.67
N ASN A 242 -4.87 22.34 -5.72
CA ASN A 242 -4.36 22.95 -6.95
C ASN A 242 -3.25 22.14 -7.65
N SER A 243 -2.50 21.34 -6.90
CA SER A 243 -1.42 20.49 -7.41
C SER A 243 -1.95 19.35 -8.30
N LEU A 244 -3.23 19.01 -8.15
CA LEU A 244 -3.92 17.93 -8.88
C LEU A 244 -4.38 18.35 -10.29
N SER A 245 -4.10 19.58 -10.73
CA SER A 245 -4.51 20.12 -12.03
C SER A 245 -3.93 19.36 -13.24
N HIS A 246 -2.88 18.56 -13.04
CA HIS A 246 -2.30 17.73 -14.09
C HIS A 246 -3.08 16.43 -14.36
N LEU A 247 -4.06 16.09 -13.52
CA LEU A 247 -4.82 14.83 -13.57
C LEU A 247 -6.10 14.97 -14.41
N ALA A 248 -5.95 15.24 -15.70
CA ALA A 248 -7.09 15.57 -16.59
C ALA A 248 -8.09 14.42 -16.82
N ALA A 249 -7.71 13.18 -16.54
CA ALA A 249 -8.55 11.99 -16.74
C ALA A 249 -9.49 11.68 -15.55
N LEU A 250 -9.41 12.44 -14.46
CA LEU A 250 -10.21 12.20 -13.26
C LEU A 250 -11.70 12.22 -13.57
N SER A 251 -12.39 11.18 -13.09
CA SER A 251 -13.84 11.03 -13.13
C SER A 251 -14.48 11.14 -11.75
N GLN A 252 -13.74 10.78 -10.71
CA GLN A 252 -14.16 10.84 -9.31
C GLN A 252 -13.04 11.42 -8.47
N LEU A 253 -13.37 12.43 -7.66
CA LEU A 253 -12.47 13.05 -6.69
C LEU A 253 -13.18 13.19 -5.35
N ASN A 254 -12.70 12.47 -4.33
CA ASN A 254 -13.07 12.70 -2.94
C ASN A 254 -11.88 13.32 -2.21
N TYR A 255 -12.01 14.55 -1.75
CA TYR A 255 -10.92 15.30 -1.13
C TYR A 255 -11.35 15.86 0.22
N VAL A 256 -10.65 15.43 1.26
CA VAL A 256 -10.76 15.96 2.61
C VAL A 256 -9.35 16.37 3.05
N GLY A 257 -9.06 17.67 2.95
CA GLY A 257 -7.75 18.21 3.30
C GLY A 257 -7.48 18.13 4.81
N ASP A 258 -6.21 18.05 5.18
CA ASP A 258 -5.78 18.28 6.57
C ASP A 258 -6.02 19.76 6.97
N TRP A 259 -6.15 20.06 8.27
CA TRP A 259 -6.40 21.41 8.81
C TRP A 259 -5.36 22.45 8.34
N SER A 260 -4.14 22.00 7.99
CA SER A 260 -3.09 22.88 7.46
C SER A 260 -3.31 23.34 6.02
N VAL A 261 -4.12 22.61 5.24
CA VAL A 261 -4.34 22.84 3.79
C VAL A 261 -5.60 23.68 3.54
N SER A 262 -6.30 24.10 4.60
CA SER A 262 -7.58 24.82 4.57
C SER A 262 -7.61 26.07 3.68
N LYS A 263 -6.45 26.65 3.35
CA LYS A 263 -6.33 27.82 2.45
C LYS A 263 -6.43 27.47 0.96
N ASP A 264 -6.23 26.21 0.59
CA ASP A 264 -6.16 25.78 -0.82
C ASP A 264 -7.53 25.58 -1.48
N LEU A 265 -8.62 25.59 -0.70
CA LEU A 265 -9.99 25.57 -1.22
C LEU A 265 -10.42 26.92 -1.81
N GLN A 266 -9.59 27.97 -1.72
CA GLN A 266 -9.89 29.27 -2.32
C GLN A 266 -9.88 29.25 -3.85
N VAL A 267 -9.20 28.28 -4.49
CA VAL A 267 -9.16 28.15 -5.95
C VAL A 267 -9.20 26.67 -6.35
N ILE A 268 -10.40 26.16 -6.63
CA ILE A 268 -10.58 24.80 -7.14
C ILE A 268 -10.32 24.81 -8.65
N PRO A 269 -9.35 24.03 -9.18
CA PRO A 269 -9.02 24.01 -10.60
C PRO A 269 -10.00 23.13 -11.40
N ILE A 270 -11.31 23.34 -11.28
CA ILE A 270 -12.34 22.48 -11.91
C ILE A 270 -12.14 22.37 -13.43
N ARG A 271 -11.68 23.45 -14.08
CA ARG A 271 -11.38 23.48 -15.52
C ARG A 271 -10.28 22.50 -15.93
N SER A 272 -9.45 22.05 -14.99
CA SER A 272 -8.41 21.06 -15.22
C SER A 272 -8.93 19.62 -15.24
N TRP A 273 -10.18 19.37 -14.84
CA TRP A 273 -10.78 18.03 -14.76
C TRP A 273 -12.02 17.91 -15.67
N PRO A 274 -11.85 17.93 -17.00
CA PRO A 274 -12.98 17.93 -17.94
C PRO A 274 -13.83 16.65 -17.89
N SER A 275 -13.26 15.54 -17.41
CA SER A 275 -13.96 14.25 -17.31
C SER A 275 -14.66 14.02 -15.97
N LEU A 276 -14.65 15.00 -15.06
CA LEU A 276 -15.11 14.82 -13.69
C LEU A 276 -16.63 14.65 -13.63
N VAL A 277 -17.08 13.58 -12.96
CA VAL A 277 -18.49 13.23 -12.76
C VAL A 277 -18.88 13.36 -11.29
N THR A 278 -18.02 12.92 -10.39
CA THR A 278 -18.23 12.98 -8.94
C THR A 278 -17.16 13.83 -8.28
N LEU A 279 -17.60 14.82 -7.50
CA LEU A 279 -16.73 15.66 -6.69
C LEU A 279 -17.28 15.71 -5.25
N ALA A 280 -16.51 15.17 -4.30
CA ALA A 280 -16.76 15.37 -2.88
C ALA A 280 -15.61 16.17 -2.27
N LEU A 281 -15.93 17.29 -1.63
CA LEU A 281 -14.96 18.14 -0.94
C LEU A 281 -15.37 18.29 0.52
N ALA A 282 -14.46 18.11 1.45
CA ALA A 282 -14.66 18.51 2.84
C ALA A 282 -13.44 19.31 3.34
N SER A 283 -13.71 20.40 4.05
CA SER A 283 -12.67 21.20 4.72
C SER A 283 -12.73 20.94 6.21
N LEU A 284 -11.57 20.70 6.84
CA LEU A 284 -11.44 20.61 8.29
C LEU A 284 -11.22 21.99 8.96
N GLY A 285 -11.52 23.10 8.28
CA GLY A 285 -11.24 24.46 8.75
C GLY A 285 -12.36 25.48 8.50
N ASN A 286 -12.58 26.36 9.48
CA ASN A 286 -13.60 27.42 9.55
C ASN A 286 -13.46 28.58 8.53
N SER A 287 -12.69 28.44 7.44
CA SER A 287 -12.58 29.52 6.46
C SER A 287 -13.64 29.38 5.36
N LEU A 288 -14.59 30.32 5.40
CA LEU A 288 -15.54 30.69 4.36
C LEU A 288 -14.98 30.39 2.96
N LEU A 289 -15.69 29.60 2.16
CA LEU A 289 -15.45 29.53 0.71
C LEU A 289 -15.49 30.96 0.13
N PRO A 290 -14.83 31.21 -1.02
CA PRO A 290 -14.97 32.47 -1.73
C PRO A 290 -16.45 32.77 -1.96
N ASP A 291 -16.84 34.01 -1.67
CA ASP A 291 -18.15 34.58 -2.00
C ASP A 291 -18.66 34.04 -3.34
N GLU A 292 -19.93 33.66 -3.42
CA GLU A 292 -20.60 33.16 -4.64
C GLU A 292 -20.46 34.10 -5.87
N GLN A 293 -19.89 35.29 -5.67
CA GLN A 293 -19.63 36.31 -6.68
C GLN A 293 -18.24 36.22 -7.36
N GLN A 294 -17.31 35.36 -6.89
CA GLN A 294 -15.96 35.21 -7.51
C GLN A 294 -15.73 33.87 -8.22
N THR A 295 -16.61 32.89 -8.05
CA THR A 295 -16.57 31.64 -8.81
C THR A 295 -17.16 31.85 -10.19
N THR A 296 -16.32 32.24 -11.15
CA THR A 296 -16.63 32.09 -12.58
C THR A 296 -16.60 30.61 -12.95
N MET A 297 -17.55 29.84 -12.40
CA MET A 297 -17.79 28.45 -12.76
C MET A 297 -18.26 28.41 -14.23
N PRO A 298 -17.48 27.85 -15.17
CA PRO A 298 -18.02 27.44 -16.47
C PRO A 298 -18.98 26.27 -16.24
N PRO A 299 -19.83 25.93 -17.22
CA PRO A 299 -20.95 25.06 -16.96
C PRO A 299 -20.43 23.66 -16.56
N LEU A 300 -20.88 23.22 -15.39
CA LEU A 300 -20.63 21.91 -14.76
C LEU A 300 -21.34 20.79 -15.54
N GLU A 301 -21.28 20.77 -16.87
CA GLU A 301 -22.15 19.91 -17.68
C GLU A 301 -21.87 18.41 -17.48
N SER A 302 -20.66 18.05 -17.02
CA SER A 302 -20.27 16.67 -16.75
C SER A 302 -20.46 16.22 -15.30
N ILE A 303 -20.55 17.15 -14.32
CA ILE A 303 -20.66 16.78 -12.90
C ILE A 303 -22.08 16.33 -12.59
N GLN A 304 -22.24 15.06 -12.23
CA GLN A 304 -23.51 14.45 -11.85
C GLN A 304 -23.71 14.42 -10.33
N LYS A 305 -22.62 14.38 -9.56
CA LYS A 305 -22.67 14.33 -8.10
C LYS A 305 -21.67 15.30 -7.48
N LEU A 306 -22.19 16.29 -6.76
CA LEU A 306 -21.41 17.25 -5.98
C LEU A 306 -21.78 17.11 -4.50
N SER A 307 -20.79 16.99 -3.62
CA SER A 307 -20.98 16.96 -2.17
C SER A 307 -19.93 17.83 -1.50
N ILE A 308 -20.37 18.87 -0.77
CA ILE A 308 -19.47 19.78 -0.07
C ILE A 308 -19.85 19.74 1.42
N TRP A 309 -18.89 19.43 2.29
CA TRP A 309 -19.08 19.31 3.73
C TRP A 309 -18.21 20.32 4.49
N TYR A 310 -18.75 20.84 5.58
CA TYR A 310 -18.05 21.74 6.53
C TYR A 310 -18.01 21.06 7.90
N SER A 311 -16.85 21.04 8.55
CA SER A 311 -16.70 20.58 9.95
C SER A 311 -16.43 21.74 10.89
#